data_AF-A0A9X6YM94-F1
#
_entry.id   AF-A0A9X6YM94-F1
#
_cell.length_a   1.000
_cell.length_b   1.000
_cell.length_c   1.000
_cell.angle_alpha   90.00
_cell.angle_beta   90.00
_cell.angle_gamma   90.00
#
_symmetry.space_group_name_H-M   'P 1'
#
loop_
_entity.id
_entity.type
_entity.pdbx_description
1 polymer ?
#
loop_
_entity_poly.entity_id
_entity_poly.type
_entity_poly.pdbx_seq_one_letter_code
_entity_poly.pdbx_strand_id
1 'polypeptide(L)'
;MLIKKHLNRQATYFTKSLLFYREKKLSLAIGFSWSVNGAKWHDENKVAHTFGLFKQVAPSTIMRALVLGRLRLNFVTANKK
;
A
#
# COMPACT_ATOMS: atom_id res chain seq x y z
N MET A 1 6.12 9.29 18.78
CA MET A 1 5.61 8.69 17.53
C MET A 1 6.53 7.54 17.17
N LEU A 2 6.03 6.29 17.15
CA LEU A 2 6.87 5.11 16.86
C LEU A 2 6.85 4.84 15.36
N ILE A 3 8.04 4.76 14.75
CA ILE A 3 8.22 4.46 13.33
C ILE A 3 8.80 3.05 13.21
N LYS A 4 8.13 2.17 12.45
CA LYS A 4 8.66 0.84 12.11
C LYS A 4 8.87 0.72 10.60
N LYS A 5 10.01 0.17 10.21
CA LYS A 5 10.29 -0.24 8.83
C LYS A 5 9.80 -1.68 8.65
N HIS A 6 9.12 -1.93 7.54
CA HIS A 6 8.68 -3.26 7.17
C HIS A 6 9.15 -3.58 5.75
N LEU A 7 9.65 -4.81 5.58
CA LEU A 7 10.13 -5.35 4.31
C LEU A 7 9.49 -6.72 4.13
N ASN A 8 8.82 -6.92 3.00
CA ASN A 8 8.29 -8.21 2.60
C ASN A 8 8.76 -8.51 1.18
N ARG A 9 9.38 -9.68 1.00
CA ARG A 9 9.84 -10.17 -0.29
C ARG A 9 9.23 -11.54 -0.52
N GLN A 10 8.41 -11.64 -1.56
CA GLN A 10 7.88 -12.88 -2.07
C GLN A 10 8.35 -13.08 -3.51
N ALA A 11 8.21 -14.30 -4.03
CA ALA A 11 8.64 -14.64 -5.40
C ALA A 11 7.94 -13.78 -6.48
N THR A 12 6.77 -13.21 -6.17
CA THR A 12 5.91 -12.46 -7.12
C THR A 12 5.86 -10.96 -6.84
N TYR A 13 6.20 -10.51 -5.63
CA TYR A 13 6.24 -9.08 -5.31
C TYR A 13 7.23 -8.72 -4.18
N PHE A 14 7.66 -7.47 -4.21
CA PHE A 14 8.49 -6.83 -3.21
C PHE A 14 7.75 -5.65 -2.61
N THR A 15 7.75 -5.50 -1.29
CA THR A 15 7.12 -4.37 -0.60
C THR A 15 8.04 -3.82 0.49
N LYS A 16 8.23 -2.50 0.50
CA LYS A 16 8.80 -1.72 1.60
C LYS A 16 7.73 -0.79 2.16
N SER A 17 7.61 -0.70 3.48
CA SER A 17 6.71 0.28 4.10
C SER A 17 7.28 0.91 5.36
N LEU A 18 6.85 2.15 5.60
CA LEU A 18 7.02 2.89 6.83
C LEU A 18 5.68 2.93 7.55
N LEU A 19 5.67 2.42 8.78
CA LEU A 19 4.49 2.33 9.62
C LEU A 19 4.63 3.30 10.79
N PHE A 20 3.64 4.17 10.95
CA PHE A 20 3.59 5.19 11.99
C PHE A 20 2.49 4.86 12.99
N TYR A 21 2.87 4.72 14.26
CA TYR A 21 1.95 4.38 15.35
C TYR A 21 1.78 5.54 16.33
N ARG A 22 0.55 5.72 16.79
CA ARG A 22 0.15 6.59 17.91
C ARG A 22 -0.59 5.73 18.92
N GLU A 23 -0.18 5.75 20.19
CA GLU A 23 -0.85 5.00 21.28
C GLU A 23 -1.10 3.52 20.93
N LYS A 24 -0.11 2.86 20.30
CA LYS A 24 -0.16 1.48 19.81
C LYS A 24 -1.14 1.21 18.65
N LYS A 25 -1.87 2.21 18.15
CA LYS A 25 -2.73 2.11 16.95
C LYS A 25 -2.00 2.64 15.71
N LEU A 26 -2.17 1.96 14.57
CA LEU A 26 -1.62 2.40 13.28
C LEU A 26 -2.34 3.68 12.85
N SER A 27 -1.58 4.76 12.66
CA SER A 27 -2.12 6.06 12.26
C SER A 27 -1.88 6.34 10.78
N LEU A 28 -0.70 5.95 10.27
CA LEU A 28 -0.31 6.12 8.89
C LEU A 28 0.60 4.96 8.46
N ALA A 29 0.42 4.45 7.25
CA ALA A 29 1.37 3.60 6.57
C ALA A 29 1.66 4.16 5.17
N ILE A 30 2.95 4.24 4.83
CA ILE A 30 3.41 4.59 3.48
C ILE A 30 4.14 3.37 2.94
N GLY A 31 3.68 2.84 1.81
CA GLY A 31 4.21 1.64 1.19
C GLY A 31 4.65 1.86 -0.24
N PHE A 32 5.70 1.17 -0.65
CA PHE A 32 6.13 1.02 -2.02
C PHE A 32 6.18 -0.47 -2.34
N SER A 33 5.54 -0.86 -3.43
CA SER A 33 5.48 -2.24 -3.88
C SER A 33 5.89 -2.34 -5.36
N TRP A 34 6.63 -3.38 -5.70
CA TRP A 34 7.09 -3.69 -7.05
C TRP A 34 6.84 -5.16 -7.39
N SER A 35 6.17 -5.43 -8.51
CA SER A 35 6.04 -6.78 -9.07
C SER A 35 7.37 -7.24 -9.69
N VAL A 36 7.90 -8.35 -9.19
CA VAL A 36 9.25 -8.84 -9.56
C VAL A 36 9.24 -9.79 -10.76
N ASN A 37 8.08 -10.29 -11.19
CA ASN A 37 7.93 -11.19 -12.34
C ASN A 37 7.54 -10.45 -13.64
N GLY A 38 7.67 -9.13 -13.69
CA GLY A 38 7.30 -8.31 -14.85
C GLY A 38 5.79 -8.09 -15.02
N ALA A 39 4.95 -8.62 -14.12
CA ALA A 39 3.50 -8.45 -14.20
C ALA A 39 3.04 -7.05 -13.78
N LYS A 40 1.87 -6.65 -14.27
CA LYS A 40 1.17 -5.45 -13.80
C LYS A 40 0.52 -5.73 -12.44
N TRP A 41 0.34 -4.68 -11.63
CA TRP A 41 -0.49 -4.80 -10.43
C TRP A 41 -1.95 -4.96 -10.84
N HIS A 42 -2.60 -5.94 -10.22
CA HIS A 42 -4.03 -6.16 -10.35
C HIS A 42 -4.71 -5.59 -9.10
N ASP A 43 -5.87 -4.95 -9.28
CA ASP A 43 -6.70 -4.53 -8.15
C ASP A 43 -7.52 -5.69 -7.56
N GLU A 44 -8.39 -5.40 -6.59
CA GLU A 44 -9.25 -6.39 -5.93
C GLU A 44 -10.22 -7.09 -6.90
N ASN A 45 -10.51 -6.46 -8.04
CA ASN A 45 -11.35 -6.99 -9.11
C ASN A 45 -10.54 -7.74 -10.18
N LYS A 46 -9.25 -8.00 -9.94
CA LYS A 46 -8.31 -8.65 -10.87
C LYS A 46 -8.11 -7.85 -12.17
N VAL A 47 -8.30 -6.53 -12.16
CA VAL A 47 -8.04 -5.69 -13.33
C VAL A 47 -6.58 -5.20 -13.28
N ALA A 48 -5.85 -5.41 -14.37
CA ALA A 48 -4.46 -4.96 -14.51
C ALA A 48 -4.38 -3.46 -14.80
N HIS A 49 -3.67 -2.70 -13.98
CA HIS A 49 -3.56 -1.25 -14.13
C HIS A 49 -2.17 -0.81 -14.54
N THR A 50 -2.09 0.12 -15.49
CA THR A 50 -0.81 0.71 -15.96
C THR A 50 -0.61 2.12 -15.42
N PHE A 51 -1.70 2.85 -15.16
CA PHE A 51 -1.71 4.14 -14.51
C PHE A 51 -3.06 4.30 -13.80
N GLY A 52 -3.07 4.54 -12.48
CA GLY A 52 -4.34 4.70 -11.77
C GLY A 52 -4.19 5.13 -10.32
N LEU A 53 -5.15 5.95 -9.86
CA LEU A 53 -5.33 6.33 -8.46
C LEU A 53 -6.51 5.57 -7.88
N PHE A 54 -6.27 4.80 -6.83
CA PHE A 54 -7.26 3.99 -6.15
C PHE A 54 -7.55 4.59 -4.79
N LYS A 55 -8.82 4.60 -4.40
CA LYS A 55 -9.24 4.93 -3.03
C LYS A 55 -10.17 3.83 -2.57
N GLN A 56 -9.80 3.18 -1.48
CA GLN A 56 -10.64 2.21 -0.79
C GLN A 56 -10.86 2.71 0.62
N VAL A 57 -12.11 2.68 1.06
CA VAL A 57 -12.50 3.08 2.42
C VAL A 57 -13.01 1.83 3.12
N ALA A 58 -12.34 1.42 4.19
CA ALA A 58 -12.77 0.35 5.06
C ALA A 58 -13.09 0.94 6.44
N PRO A 59 -13.99 0.34 7.23
CA PRO A 59 -14.23 0.79 8.60
C PRO A 59 -12.92 0.87 9.41
N SER A 60 -12.64 2.08 9.90
CA SER A 60 -11.44 2.62 10.56
C SER A 60 -10.26 3.10 9.69
N THR A 61 -10.21 2.85 8.38
CA THR A 61 -9.05 3.22 7.54
C THR A 61 -9.42 3.69 6.14
N ILE A 62 -8.62 4.59 5.58
CA ILE A 62 -8.66 5.01 4.19
C ILE A 62 -7.35 4.58 3.54
N MET A 63 -7.45 3.78 2.49
CA MET A 63 -6.33 3.40 1.65
C MET A 63 -6.38 4.18 0.32
N ARG A 64 -5.25 4.75 -0.07
CA ARG A 64 -5.01 5.35 -1.38
C ARG A 64 -3.81 4.68 -2.03
N ALA A 65 -3.87 4.42 -3.32
CA ALA A 65 -2.74 3.90 -4.05
C ALA A 65 -2.56 4.57 -5.40
N LEU A 66 -1.32 4.76 -5.83
CA LEU A 66 -0.95 5.13 -7.19
C LEU A 66 -0.21 3.94 -7.83
N VAL A 67 -0.76 3.41 -8.92
CA VAL A 67 -0.14 2.33 -9.70
C VAL A 67 0.48 2.91 -10.97
N LEU A 68 1.74 2.57 -11.24
CA LEU A 68 2.52 2.93 -12.42
C LEU A 68 3.14 1.65 -13.01
N GLY A 69 2.37 0.95 -13.83
CA GLY A 69 2.72 -0.35 -14.40
C GLY A 69 3.01 -1.41 -13.33
N ARG A 70 4.30 -1.71 -13.14
CA ARG A 70 4.79 -2.69 -12.15
C ARG A 70 5.02 -2.10 -10.76
N LEU A 71 4.95 -0.77 -10.63
CA LEU A 71 5.17 -0.04 -9.38
C LEU A 71 3.84 0.37 -8.74
N ARG A 72 3.78 0.32 -7.42
CA ARG A 72 2.61 0.75 -6.65
C ARG A 72 3.03 1.50 -5.39
N LEU A 73 2.59 2.75 -5.26
CA LEU A 73 2.72 3.55 -4.05
C LEU A 73 1.42 3.45 -3.26
N ASN A 74 1.49 3.16 -1.97
CA ASN A 74 0.35 2.96 -1.09
C ASN A 74 0.42 3.93 0.09
N PHE A 75 -0.74 4.47 0.45
CA PHE A 75 -0.94 5.32 1.61
C PHE A 75 -2.16 4.80 2.36
N VAL A 76 -1.99 4.45 3.63
CA VAL A 76 -3.09 4.04 4.50
C VAL A 76 -3.14 5.00 5.67
N THR A 77 -4.26 5.65 5.89
CA THR A 77 -4.48 6.57 7.02
C THR A 77 -5.62 6.05 7.86
N ALA A 78 -5.49 6.13 9.19
CA ALA A 78 -6.65 5.93 10.06
C ALA A 78 -7.73 6.97 9.71
N ASN A 79 -8.98 6.53 9.55
CA ASN A 79 -10.08 7.44 9.29
C ASN A 79 -10.33 8.27 10.56
N LYS A 80 -10.30 9.59 10.45
CA LYS A 80 -10.77 10.46 11.53
C LYS A 80 -12.30 10.35 11.53
N LYS A 81 -12.85 9.54 12.43
CA LYS A 81 -14.25 9.73 12.83
C LYS A 81 -14.38 11.08 13.51
#